data_AF-A0A9W6R5J5-F1
#
_entry.id   AF-A0A9W6R5J5-F1
#
_cell.length_a   1.000
_cell.length_b   1.000
_cell.length_c   1.000
_cell.angle_alpha   90.00
_cell.angle_beta   90.00
_cell.angle_gamma   90.00
#
_symmetry.space_group_name_H-M   'P 1'
#
loop_
_entity.id
_entity.type
_entity.pdbx_description
1 polymer ?
#
loop_
_entity_poly.entity_id
_entity_poly.type
_entity_poly.pdbx_seq_one_letter_code
_entity_poly.pdbx_strand_id
1 'polypeptide(L)' 'MALADYGEANMELALRGLEAKTTDPYSAGWRKRVAPTLGHLPVSMITARLPLDPSTPTSYIQRIG' A
#
# COMPACT_ATOMS: atom_id res chain seq x y z
N MET A 1 -8.78 8.11 -11.68
CA MET A 1 -7.49 8.61 -11.18
C MET A 1 -6.59 7.42 -10.91
N ALA A 2 -5.34 7.45 -11.39
CA ALA A 2 -4.36 6.41 -11.10
C ALA A 2 -3.94 6.47 -9.64
N LEU A 3 -3.51 5.34 -9.06
CA LEU A 3 -3.08 5.28 -7.67
C LEU A 3 -1.91 6.23 -7.39
N ALA A 4 -0.98 6.37 -8.33
CA ALA A 4 0.16 7.28 -8.20
C ALA A 4 -0.30 8.74 -8.03
N ASP A 5 -1.21 9.20 -8.88
CA ASP A 5 -1.76 10.57 -8.82
C ASP A 5 -2.52 10.83 -7.52
N TYR A 6 -3.32 9.85 -7.09
CA TYR A 6 -4.03 9.92 -5.81
C TYR A 6 -3.05 10.00 -4.64
N GLY A 7 -1.99 9.18 -4.67
CA GLY A 7 -0.97 9.16 -3.63
C GLY A 7 -0.24 10.50 -3.53
N GLU A 8 0.18 11.07 -4.66
CA GLU A 8 0.84 12.38 -4.68
C GLU A 8 -0.05 13.48 -4.09
N ALA A 9 -1.34 13.50 -4.47
CA ALA A 9 -2.28 14.50 -4.00
C ALA A 9 -2.65 14.37 -2.50
N ASN A 10 -2.47 13.18 -1.90
CA ASN A 10 -2.93 12.89 -0.53
C ASN A 10 -1.80 12.48 0.42
N MET A 11 -0.53 12.51 -0.01
CA MET A 11 0.60 11.97 0.77
C MET A 11 0.76 12.67 2.12
N GLU A 12 0.62 13.99 2.15
CA GLU A 12 0.70 14.78 3.39
C GLU A 12 -0.35 14.33 4.42
N LEU A 13 -1.59 14.13 3.97
CA LEU A 13 -2.67 13.65 4.82
C LEU A 13 -2.41 12.22 5.29
N ALA A 14 -1.89 11.35 4.42
CA ALA A 14 -1.58 9.96 4.74
C ALA A 14 -0.45 9.81 5.77
N LEU A 15 0.48 10.78 5.84
CA LEU A 15 1.61 10.79 6.77
C LEU A 15 1.34 11.58 8.05
N ARG A 16 0.17 12.23 8.16
CA ARG A 16 -0.20 13.03 9.32
C ARG A 16 -0.26 12.19 10.60
N GLY A 17 0.39 12.67 11.65
CA GLY A 17 0.41 12.01 12.97
C GLY A 17 1.52 10.97 13.14
N LEU A 18 2.33 10.75 12.10
CA LEU A 18 3.57 9.98 12.22
C LEU A 18 4.66 10.80 12.92
N GLU A 19 5.50 10.13 13.70
CA GLU A 19 6.75 10.73 14.18
C GLU A 19 7.65 11.07 12.98
N ALA A 20 8.35 12.21 13.01
CA ALA A 20 9.16 12.67 11.87
C ALA A 20 10.16 11.61 11.36
N LYS A 21 10.74 10.81 12.26
CA LYS A 21 11.69 9.74 11.90
C LYS A 21 11.05 8.58 11.12
N THR A 22 9.72 8.44 11.14
CA THR A 22 9.00 7.37 10.44
C THR A 22 8.45 7.83 9.10
N THR A 23 8.36 9.13 8.85
CA THR A 23 7.94 9.68 7.55
C THR A 23 8.82 9.18 6.39
N ASP A 24 10.14 9.11 6.60
CA ASP A 24 11.11 8.63 5.60
C ASP A 24 10.89 7.17 5.18
N PRO A 25 10.80 6.19 6.10
CA PRO A 25 10.54 4.80 5.70
C PRO A 25 9.19 4.59 5.03
N TYR A 26 8.13 5.34 5.38
CA TYR A 26 6.85 5.27 4.67
C TYR A 26 6.94 5.84 3.25
N SER A 27 7.56 7.01 3.10
CA SER A 27 7.80 7.63 1.78
C SER A 27 8.68 6.76 0.88
N ALA A 28 9.72 6.14 1.45
CA ALA A 28 10.55 5.18 0.75
C ALA A 28 9.77 3.93 0.35
N GLY A 29 8.87 3.44 1.22
CA GLY A 29 7.99 2.31 0.92
C GLY A 29 7.06 2.59 -0.26
N TRP A 30 6.45 3.78 -0.28
CA TRP A 30 5.65 4.25 -1.40
C TRP A 30 6.47 4.26 -2.70
N ARG A 31 7.60 4.99 -2.71
CA ARG A 31 8.42 5.21 -3.91
C ARG A 31 9.08 3.94 -4.44
N LYS A 32 9.48 3.02 -3.55
CA LYS A 32 10.25 1.82 -3.94
C LYS A 32 9.39 0.57 -4.14
N ARG A 33 8.16 0.52 -3.59
CA ARG A 33 7.31 -0.68 -3.66
C ARG A 33 5.94 -0.41 -4.26
N VAL A 34 5.20 0.56 -3.73
CA VAL A 34 3.79 0.74 -4.11
C VAL A 34 3.66 1.40 -5.48
N ALA A 35 4.25 2.58 -5.67
CA ALA A 35 4.09 3.33 -6.91
C ALA A 35 4.62 2.58 -8.16
N PRO A 36 5.80 1.92 -8.13
CA PRO A 36 6.29 1.17 -9.28
C PRO A 36 5.40 -0.01 -9.69
N THR A 37 4.79 -0.70 -8.71
CA THR A 37 4.02 -1.93 -8.97
C THR A 37 2.55 -1.64 -9.24
N LEU A 38 1.93 -0.74 -8.48
CA LEU A 38 0.48 -0.51 -8.50
C LEU A 38 0.09 0.89 -8.97
N GLY A 39 1.04 1.82 -9.11
CA GLY A 39 0.77 3.24 -9.32
C GLY A 39 -0.01 3.56 -10.60
N HIS A 40 0.14 2.73 -11.64
CA HIS A 40 -0.55 2.89 -12.93
C HIS A 40 -2.00 2.36 -12.92
N LEU A 41 -2.40 1.64 -11.86
CA LEU A 41 -3.75 1.11 -11.75
C LEU A 41 -4.71 2.20 -11.25
N PRO A 42 -5.96 2.24 -11.75
CA PRO A 42 -7.00 3.07 -11.14
C PRO A 42 -7.21 2.69 -9.68
N VAL A 43 -7.43 3.69 -8.80
CA VAL A 43 -7.71 3.45 -7.37
C VAL A 43 -8.87 2.47 -7.17
N SER A 44 -9.89 2.54 -8.02
CA SER A 44 -11.06 1.64 -7.99
C SER A 44 -10.75 0.18 -8.31
N MET A 45 -9.57 -0.14 -8.84
CA MET A 45 -9.13 -1.51 -9.12
C MET A 45 -8.30 -2.11 -7.99
N ILE A 46 -7.92 -1.32 -6.98
CA ILE A 46 -7.17 -1.82 -5.83
C ILE A 46 -8.12 -2.60 -4.92
N THR A 47 -7.93 -3.91 -4.85
CA THR A 47 -8.69 -4.82 -4.00
C THR A 47 -7.75 -5.62 -3.10
N ALA A 48 -8.23 -6.00 -1.91
CA ALA A 48 -7.52 -6.92 -1.05
C ALA A 48 -7.67 -8.34 -1.60
N ARG A 49 -6.59 -9.12 -1.57
CA ARG A 49 -6.69 -10.57 -1.75
C ARG A 49 -7.36 -11.16 -0.51
N LEU A 50 -8.64 -11.50 -0.63
CA LEU A 50 -9.30 -12.33 0.37
C LEU A 50 -8.93 -13.80 0.15
N PRO A 51 -8.84 -14.62 1.21
CA PRO A 51 -8.73 -16.06 1.05
C PRO A 51 -9.91 -16.56 0.21
N LEU A 52 -9.61 -17.26 -0.88
CA LEU A 52 -10.64 -17.87 -1.73
C LEU A 52 -11.35 -19.03 -1.01
N ASP A 53 -10.79 -19.48 0.12
CA ASP A 53 -11.30 -20.55 0.96
C ASP A 53 -11.30 -20.09 2.44
N PRO A 54 -12.47 -20.07 3.12
CA PRO A 54 -12.60 -19.68 4.53
C PRO A 54 -11.88 -20.62 5.51
N SER A 55 -11.44 -21.80 5.07
CA SER A 55 -10.62 -22.71 5.87
C SER A 55 -9.12 -22.43 5.79
N THR A 56 -8.67 -21.52 4.90
CA THR A 56 -7.24 -21.16 4.78
C THR A 56 -6.80 -20.39 6.03
N PRO A 57 -5.88 -20.93 6.84
CA PRO A 57 -5.40 -20.23 8.02
C PRO A 57 -4.60 -18.99 7.62
N THR A 58 -4.87 -17.86 8.28
CA THR A 58 -4.15 -16.58 8.08
C THR A 58 -2.62 -16.72 8.22
N SER A 59 -2.15 -17.74 8.94
CA SER A 59 -0.73 -18.07 9.11
C SER A 59 -0.01 -18.42 7.80
N TYR A 60 -0.71 -18.78 6.72
CA TYR A 60 -0.09 -19.05 5.41
C TYR A 60 0.42 -17.77 4.71
N ILE A 61 -0.19 -16.62 5.01
CA ILE A 61 0.18 -15.32 4.43
C ILE A 61 1.53 -14.82 4.98
N GLN A 62 1.91 -15.23 6.20
CA GLN A 62 3.15 -14.80 6.84
C GLN A 62 4.40 -15.57 6.38
N ARG A 63 4.26 -16.62 5.56
CA ARG A 63 5.39 -17.49 5.15
C ARG A 63 6.01 -17.15 3.80
N ILE A 64 5.49 -16.12 3.14
CA ILE A 64 6.00 -15.54 1.90
C ILE A 64 6.52 -14.15 2.23
N GLY A 65 7.64 -14.13 2.95
CA GLY A 65 8.36 -12.94 3.39
C GLY A 65 9.80 -13.29 3.71
#